data_AF-A0ABD5P6F4-F1
#
_entry.id   AF-A0ABD5P6F4-F1
#
_cell.length_a   1.000
_cell.length_b   1.000
_cell.length_c   1.000
_cell.angle_alpha   90.00
_cell.angle_beta   90.00
_cell.angle_gamma   90.00
#
_symmetry.space_group_name_H-M   'P 1'
#
loop_
_entity.id
_entity.type
_entity.pdbx_description
1 polymer ?
#
loop_
_entity_poly.entity_id
_entity_poly.type
_entity_poly.pdbx_seq_one_letter_code
_entity_poly.pdbx_strand_id
1 'polypeptide(L)' 'MLDYVQLEADLDEEERLIRDTAREFVDEEVRPEIGDHFEAGTFPTELIPEMGEMGFYAPNLEGYGSPNVSETAYGL' A
#
# COMPACT_ATOMS: atom_id res chain seq x y z
N MET A 1 -8.06 8.75 8.61
CA MET A 1 -9.09 7.86 8.06
C MET A 1 -10.32 7.96 8.95
N LEU A 2 -11.53 7.75 8.41
CA LEU A 2 -12.69 7.60 9.28
C LEU A 2 -12.57 6.24 9.98
N ASP A 3 -12.23 6.24 11.26
CA ASP A 3 -12.21 5.03 12.09
C ASP A 3 -13.39 5.05 13.07
N TYR A 4 -14.57 4.73 12.54
CA TYR A 4 -15.82 4.87 13.30
C TYR A 4 -15.98 3.83 14.43
N VAL A 5 -15.40 2.63 14.25
CA VAL A 5 -15.53 1.52 15.21
C VAL A 5 -14.20 1.14 15.88
N GLN A 6 -13.18 2.00 15.80
CA GLN A 6 -11.87 1.82 16.44
C GLN A 6 -11.08 0.61 15.93
N LEU A 7 -11.16 0.28 14.64
CA LEU A 7 -10.40 -0.83 14.03
C LEU A 7 -8.89 -0.63 14.14
N GLU A 8 -8.42 0.62 14.22
CA GLU A 8 -7.00 0.89 14.38
C GLU A 8 -6.45 0.32 15.70
N ALA A 9 -7.30 0.14 16.72
CA ALA A 9 -6.91 -0.42 18.01
C ALA A 9 -6.54 -1.92 17.93
N ASP A 10 -7.07 -2.63 16.95
CA ASP A 10 -6.81 -4.07 16.74
C ASP A 10 -5.49 -4.34 16.00
N LEU A 11 -4.88 -3.31 15.41
CA LEU A 11 -3.62 -3.40 14.69
C LEU A 11 -2.42 -3.28 15.63
N ASP A 12 -1.36 -4.02 15.33
CA ASP A 12 -0.06 -3.80 15.98
C ASP A 12 0.70 -2.58 15.40
N GLU A 13 1.88 -2.29 15.94
CA GLU A 13 2.68 -1.14 15.50
C GLU A 13 3.21 -1.29 14.08
N GLU A 14 3.56 -2.50 13.66
CA GLU A 14 4.08 -2.80 12.33
C GLU A 14 2.97 -2.69 11.27
N GLU A 15 1.80 -3.25 11.55
CA GLU A 15 0.60 -3.16 10.71
C GLU A 15 0.16 -1.70 10.50
N ARG A 16 0.18 -0.89 11.57
CA ARG A 16 -0.13 0.55 11.47
C ARG A 16 0.89 1.29 10.63
N LEU A 17 2.18 0.99 10.81
CA LEU A 17 3.26 1.61 10.05
C LEU A 17 3.12 1.29 8.55
N ILE A 18 2.92 0.02 8.20
CA ILE A 18 2.75 -0.42 6.81
C ILE A 18 1.55 0.29 6.16
N ARG A 19 0.41 0.32 6.85
CA ARG A 19 -0.80 1.03 6.39
C ARG A 19 -0.54 2.52 6.15
N ASP A 20 0.17 3.18 7.07
CA ASP A 20 0.44 4.62 6.94
C ASP A 20 1.44 4.91 5.82
N THR A 21 2.46 4.07 5.64
CA THR A 21 3.39 4.15 4.50
C THR A 21 2.68 3.92 3.16
N ALA A 22 1.80 2.93 3.06
CA ALA A 22 1.03 2.68 1.84
C ALA A 22 0.09 3.87 1.53
N ARG A 23 -0.52 4.47 2.55
CA ARG A 23 -1.35 5.67 2.40
C ARG A 23 -0.55 6.87 1.89
N GLU A 24 0.62 7.11 2.47
CA GLU A 24 1.50 8.21 2.05
C GLU A 24 1.88 8.07 0.58
N PHE A 25 2.32 6.88 0.15
CA PHE A 25 2.60 6.59 -1.26
C PHE A 25 1.38 6.85 -2.16
N VAL A 26 0.19 6.42 -1.76
CA VAL A 26 -1.03 6.68 -2.54
C VAL A 26 -1.36 8.16 -2.62
N ASP A 27 -1.21 8.92 -1.53
CA ASP A 27 -1.53 10.34 -1.51
C ASP A 27 -0.50 11.18 -2.28
N GLU A 28 0.77 10.79 -2.28
CA GLU A 28 1.88 11.53 -2.92
C GLU A 28 2.09 11.13 -4.39
N GLU A 29 2.15 9.84 -4.70
CA GLU A 29 2.54 9.34 -6.02
C GLU A 29 1.34 8.93 -6.90
N VAL A 30 0.28 8.37 -6.31
CA VAL A 30 -0.87 7.84 -7.07
C VAL A 30 -1.95 8.90 -7.30
N ARG A 31 -2.38 9.57 -6.24
CA ARG A 31 -3.52 10.50 -6.23
C ARG A 31 -3.41 11.64 -7.24
N PRO A 32 -2.23 12.23 -7.52
CA PRO A 32 -2.13 13.36 -8.46
C PRO A 32 -2.54 13.01 -9.89
N GLU A 33 -2.27 11.79 -10.37
CA GLU A 33 -2.38 11.43 -11.79
C GLU A 33 -3.46 10.38 -12.08
N ILE A 34 -3.94 9.64 -11.07
CA ILE A 34 -4.89 8.53 -11.25
C ILE A 34 -6.20 8.94 -11.94
N GLY A 35 -6.66 10.18 -11.74
CA GLY A 35 -7.86 10.71 -12.38
C GLY A 35 -7.71 10.77 -13.91
N ASP A 36 -6.59 11.29 -14.39
CA ASP A 36 -6.29 11.42 -15.81
C ASP A 36 -6.12 10.04 -16.46
N HIS A 37 -5.42 9.13 -15.79
CA HIS A 37 -5.30 7.73 -16.24
C HIS A 37 -6.65 7.02 -16.34
N PHE A 38 -7.54 7.23 -15.37
CA PHE A 38 -8.89 6.68 -15.40
C PHE A 38 -9.70 7.20 -16.60
N GLU A 39 -9.70 8.52 -16.83
CA GLU A 39 -10.40 9.11 -17.96
C GLU A 39 -9.84 8.65 -19.32
N ALA A 40 -8.52 8.50 -19.41
CA ALA A 40 -7.83 8.07 -20.63
C ALA A 40 -7.86 6.55 -20.85
N GLY A 41 -8.24 5.75 -19.85
CA GLY A 41 -8.18 4.29 -19.91
C GLY A 41 -6.76 3.75 -20.00
N THR A 42 -5.80 4.42 -19.36
CA THR A 42 -4.38 4.02 -19.33
C THR A 42 -3.97 3.57 -17.93
N PHE A 43 -2.74 3.04 -17.81
CA PHE A 43 -2.18 2.58 -16.54
C PHE A 43 -0.82 3.26 -16.30
N PRO A 44 -0.57 3.81 -15.10
CA PRO A 44 0.70 4.44 -14.74
C PRO A 44 1.79 3.38 -14.52
N THR A 45 2.51 3.03 -15.58
CA THR A 45 3.52 1.95 -15.54
C THR A 45 4.76 2.29 -14.72
N GLU A 46 5.03 3.57 -14.55
CA GLU A 46 6.09 4.16 -13.76
C GLU A 46 5.95 3.87 -12.26
N LEU A 47 4.73 3.67 -11.77
CA LEU A 47 4.48 3.29 -10.37
C LEU A 47 4.87 1.83 -10.09
N ILE A 48 4.98 0.98 -11.11
CA ILE A 48 5.32 -0.44 -10.93
C ILE A 48 6.68 -0.61 -10.24
N PRO A 49 7.80 -0.04 -10.75
CA PRO A 49 9.09 -0.17 -10.07
C PRO A 49 9.09 0.45 -8.67
N GLU A 50 8.43 1.59 -8.47
CA GLU A 50 8.37 2.27 -7.16
C GLU A 50 7.67 1.40 -6.10
N MET A 51 6.50 0.84 -6.44
CA MET A 51 5.81 -0.12 -5.58
C MET A 51 6.67 -1.36 -5.28
N GLY A 52 7.50 -1.78 -6.24
CA GLY A 52 8.45 -2.86 -6.08
C GLY A 52 9.57 -2.54 -5.09
N GLU A 53 10.13 -1.33 -5.14
CA GLU A 53 11.16 -0.85 -4.21
C GLU A 53 10.61 -0.72 -2.79
N MET A 54 9.33 -0.38 -2.64
CA MET A 54 8.63 -0.35 -1.34
C MET A 54 8.23 -1.74 -0.82
N GLY A 55 8.37 -2.79 -1.63
CA GLY A 55 8.05 -4.16 -1.23
C GLY A 55 6.56 -4.50 -1.25
N PHE A 56 5.74 -3.81 -2.04
CA PHE A 56 4.27 -4.01 -2.07
C PHE A 56 3.84 -5.29 -2.81
N TYR A 57 4.76 -5.98 -3.49
CA TYR A 57 4.44 -7.20 -4.24
C TYR A 57 4.62 -8.45 -3.41
N ALA A 58 3.49 -9.11 -3.14
CA ALA A 58 3.41 -10.34 -2.34
C ALA A 58 4.15 -10.21 -1.00
N PRO A 59 3.87 -9.14 -0.21
CA PRO A 59 4.66 -8.79 0.97
C PRO A 59 4.55 -9.83 2.09
N ASN A 60 3.52 -10.67 2.08
CA ASN A 60 3.25 -11.72 3.07
C ASN A 60 3.92 -13.07 2.74
N LEU A 61 4.63 -13.19 1.61
CA LEU A 61 5.34 -14.43 1.28
C LEU A 61 6.64 -14.55 2.06
N GLU A 62 6.93 -15.76 2.52
CA GLU A 62 8.23 -16.08 3.11
C GLU A 62 9.26 -16.36 1.99
N GLY A 63 10.42 -15.72 2.07
CA GLY A 63 11.52 -15.88 1.12
C GLY A 63 11.47 -14.91 -0.07
N TYR A 64 12.27 -15.18 -1.12
CA TYR A 64 12.31 -14.39 -2.36
C TYR A 64 12.67 -12.90 -2.23
N GLY A 65 13.16 -12.46 -1.06
CA GLY A 65 13.37 -11.05 -0.76
C GLY A 65 12.09 -10.30 -0.36
N SER A 66 10.99 -11.03 -0.11
CA SER A 66 9.75 -10.46 0.40
C SER A 66 9.86 -10.13 1.90
N PRO A 67 9.19 -9.06 2.39
CA PRO A 67 9.28 -8.63 3.78
C PRO A 67 8.64 -9.62 4.80
N ASN A 68 7.81 -10.56 4.34
CA ASN A 68 7.11 -11.54 5.17
C ASN A 68 6.20 -10.89 6.25
N VAL A 69 5.38 -9.92 5.82
CA VAL A 69 4.42 -9.19 6.68
C VAL A 69 3.20 -10.06 7.03
N SER A 70 2.43 -9.66 8.04
CA SER A 70 1.19 -10.34 8.41
C SER A 70 0.13 -10.28 7.29
N GLU A 71 -0.79 -11.25 7.28
CA GLU A 71 -1.96 -11.22 6.36
C GLU A 71 -2.83 -9.97 6.58
N THR A 72 -2.91 -9.48 7.82
CA THR A 72 -3.60 -8.21 8.12
C THR A 72 -2.89 -7.06 7.42
N ALA A 73 -1.57 -6.93 7.57
CA ALA A 73 -0.79 -5.87 6.93
C ALA A 73 -0.90 -5.91 5.40
N TYR A 74 -0.96 -7.10 4.80
CA TYR A 74 -1.16 -7.24 3.35
C TYR A 74 -2.56 -6.77 2.90
N GLY A 75 -3.57 -6.90 3.75
CA GLY A 75 -4.95 -6.51 3.45
C GLY A 75 -5.28 -5.03 3.71
N LEU A 76 -4.38 -4.28 4.34
CA LEU A 76 -4.55 -2.86 4.67
C LEU A 76 -4.10 -1.94 3.54
#